data_AF-A0A421KXN4-F1
#
_entry.id   AF-A0A421KXN4-F1
#
_cell.length_a   1.000
_cell.length_b   1.000
_cell.length_c   1.000
_cell.angle_alpha   90.00
_cell.angle_beta   90.00
_cell.angle_gamma   90.00
#
_symmetry.space_group_name_H-M   'P 1'
#
loop_
_entity.id
_entity.type
_entity.pdbx_description
1 polymer ?
#
loop_
_entity_poly.entity_id
_entity_poly.type
_entity_poly.pdbx_seq_one_letter_code
_entity_poly.pdbx_strand_id
1 'polypeptide(L)'
;MTNMHKQGEAQETWYRDPNEQTEADGSHVDRDPLTSRPRISALVLCLVAGLACLGLTALVWWAAVWTVPGQTYDDMALTNFRGFLDQTPLLEAYLGLFAMPYVTVVICLVLGLVALAVVLVRRRWWLLGQIAVYALVVYGAARILKRFLPRPVLIHSQASTANSAPSGHTILALAVVLALLCVVPRVWRAPVALVGFAFDLSVGCSLVQGGWHRPSDVVMGMLIPVGLCLIALAVTRGTGMDVPGTRMSSASIQIVATLMLVAGFLGMLYACYVIWQVSPGLEIGARWTAYGVHCSAVIMMASLLSLTLGLVLALRQVTASPLTRMGLVGRPPAPPQND
;
A
#
# COMPACT_ATOMS: atom_id res chain seq x y z
N MET A 1 57.23 -22.22 19.52
CA MET A 1 56.49 -21.88 18.29
C MET A 1 55.26 -22.79 18.18
N THR A 2 54.29 -22.62 19.07
CA THR A 2 53.12 -23.52 19.17
C THR A 2 51.93 -22.70 19.62
N ASN A 3 51.41 -21.83 18.75
CA ASN A 3 50.11 -21.16 18.95
C ASN A 3 49.62 -20.39 17.70
N MET A 4 49.80 -20.93 16.50
CA MET A 4 49.16 -20.36 15.29
C MET A 4 48.23 -21.35 14.58
N HIS A 5 48.32 -22.65 14.83
CA HIS A 5 47.47 -23.63 14.14
C HIS A 5 46.04 -23.73 14.70
N LYS A 6 45.81 -23.37 15.96
CA LYS A 6 44.47 -23.43 16.58
C LYS A 6 43.54 -22.24 16.24
N GLN A 7 44.08 -21.16 15.67
CA GLN A 7 43.26 -20.01 15.26
C GLN A 7 42.65 -20.18 13.86
N GLY A 8 43.23 -21.02 13.00
CA GLY A 8 42.68 -21.31 11.67
C GLY A 8 41.40 -22.16 11.71
N GLU A 9 41.37 -23.20 12.55
CA GLU A 9 40.19 -24.08 12.69
C GLU A 9 39.00 -23.40 13.39
N ALA A 10 39.28 -22.42 14.25
CA ALA A 10 38.24 -21.63 14.93
C ALA A 10 37.58 -20.58 14.00
N GLN A 11 38.13 -20.33 12.81
CA GLN A 11 37.62 -19.33 11.88
C GLN A 11 36.81 -19.96 10.72
N GLU A 12 37.09 -21.21 10.35
CA GLU A 12 36.30 -21.98 9.37
C GLU A 12 34.92 -22.43 9.89
N THR A 13 34.72 -22.44 11.21
CA THR A 13 33.47 -22.89 11.83
C THR A 13 32.30 -21.91 11.71
N TRP A 14 32.52 -20.69 11.19
CA TRP A 14 31.52 -19.62 11.22
C TRP A 14 30.68 -19.47 9.94
N TYR A 15 31.09 -20.10 8.84
CA TYR A 15 30.27 -20.12 7.62
C TYR A 15 30.38 -21.49 6.93
N ARG A 16 29.43 -22.36 7.25
CA ARG A 16 29.19 -23.61 6.51
C ARG A 16 28.10 -23.39 5.49
N ASP A 17 28.31 -23.84 4.26
CA ASP A 17 27.30 -23.76 3.21
C ASP A 17 26.03 -24.51 3.69
N PRO A 18 24.83 -23.92 3.61
CA PRO A 18 23.59 -24.58 4.01
C PRO A 18 23.36 -25.93 3.33
N ASN A 19 23.96 -26.14 2.15
CA ASN A 19 23.90 -27.43 1.47
C ASN A 19 24.79 -28.50 2.12
N GLU A 20 25.94 -28.15 2.68
CA GLU A 20 26.85 -29.10 3.36
C GLU A 20 26.30 -29.62 4.70
N GLN A 21 25.42 -28.86 5.37
CA GLN A 21 24.68 -29.37 6.54
C GLN A 21 23.71 -30.52 6.18
N THR A 22 23.37 -30.68 4.91
CA THR A 22 22.38 -31.66 4.45
C THR A 22 22.96 -33.06 4.26
N GLU A 23 24.28 -33.17 4.04
CA GLU A 23 24.93 -34.46 3.77
C GLU A 23 25.55 -35.10 5.02
N ALA A 24 25.90 -34.32 6.05
CA ALA A 24 26.61 -34.81 7.22
C ALA A 24 25.71 -35.36 8.34
N ASP A 25 24.40 -35.06 8.33
CA ASP A 25 23.47 -35.50 9.37
C ASP A 25 22.20 -36.04 8.72
N GLY A 26 22.13 -37.36 8.57
CA GLY A 26 20.98 -38.10 8.03
C GLY A 26 19.71 -38.03 8.89
N SER A 27 19.61 -37.07 9.81
CA SER A 27 18.39 -36.74 10.52
C SER A 27 17.54 -35.82 9.64
N HIS A 28 16.25 -36.12 9.52
CA HIS A 28 15.27 -35.18 8.98
C HIS A 28 15.24 -33.94 9.88
N VAL A 29 16.13 -32.98 9.66
CA VAL A 29 16.08 -31.67 10.31
C VAL A 29 14.76 -31.05 9.87
N ASP A 30 13.81 -31.02 10.80
CA ASP A 30 12.48 -30.43 10.63
C ASP A 30 12.67 -28.97 10.19
N ARG A 31 12.68 -28.73 8.87
CA ARG A 31 12.95 -27.42 8.28
C ARG A 31 11.88 -26.48 8.79
N ASP A 32 12.27 -25.53 9.65
CA ASP A 32 11.35 -24.55 10.24
C ASP A 32 10.42 -24.03 9.14
N PRO A 33 9.09 -24.25 9.21
CA PRO A 33 8.17 -23.91 8.14
C PRO A 33 8.21 -22.41 7.79
N LEU A 34 8.71 -21.56 8.71
CA LEU A 34 8.90 -20.14 8.47
C LEU A 34 10.01 -19.82 7.47
N THR A 35 10.85 -20.79 7.10
CA THR A 35 11.85 -20.63 6.04
C THR A 35 11.22 -20.53 4.66
N SER A 36 10.11 -21.25 4.42
CA SER A 36 9.46 -21.40 3.11
C SER A 36 8.13 -20.66 2.97
N ARG A 37 7.45 -20.33 4.09
CA ARG A 37 6.18 -19.60 4.13
C ARG A 37 6.07 -18.61 5.30
N PRO A 38 5.25 -17.55 5.18
CA PRO A 38 4.97 -16.63 6.29
C PRO A 38 4.15 -17.29 7.40
N ARG A 39 4.10 -16.63 8.57
CA ARG A 39 3.26 -17.06 9.72
C ARG A 39 1.77 -17.02 9.33
N ILE A 40 0.99 -17.99 9.81
CA ILE A 40 -0.46 -18.07 9.56
C ILE A 40 -1.18 -16.80 10.02
N SER A 41 -0.78 -16.22 11.17
CA SER A 41 -1.35 -14.95 11.63
C SER A 41 -1.13 -13.80 10.64
N ALA A 42 0.02 -13.74 9.98
CA ALA A 42 0.32 -12.73 8.97
C ALA A 42 -0.51 -12.93 7.71
N LEU A 43 -0.69 -14.19 7.28
CA LEU A 43 -1.58 -14.57 6.17
C LEU A 43 -3.02 -14.11 6.46
N VAL A 44 -3.56 -14.48 7.63
CA VAL A 44 -4.92 -14.12 8.03
C VAL A 44 -5.08 -12.60 8.09
N LEU A 45 -4.12 -11.88 8.68
CA LEU A 45 -4.17 -10.43 8.75
C LEU A 45 -4.14 -9.76 7.37
N CYS A 46 -3.32 -10.28 6.44
CA CYS A 46 -3.31 -9.81 5.05
C CYS A 46 -4.65 -10.03 4.34
N LEU A 47 -5.26 -11.20 4.52
CA LEU A 47 -6.56 -11.52 3.92
C LEU A 47 -7.69 -10.67 4.51
N VAL A 48 -7.77 -10.58 5.84
CA VAL A 48 -8.79 -9.79 6.53
C VAL A 48 -8.67 -8.32 6.17
N ALA A 49 -7.46 -7.75 6.22
CA ALA A 49 -7.24 -6.37 5.84
C ALA A 49 -7.52 -6.12 4.35
N GLY A 50 -7.11 -7.04 3.47
CA GLY A 50 -7.37 -6.94 2.04
C GLY A 50 -8.86 -6.95 1.71
N LEU A 51 -9.61 -7.89 2.30
CA LEU A 51 -11.07 -7.97 2.16
C LEU A 51 -11.76 -6.75 2.79
N ALA A 52 -11.26 -6.24 3.92
CA ALA A 52 -11.77 -5.02 4.52
C ALA A 52 -11.61 -3.81 3.59
N CYS A 53 -10.46 -3.64 2.92
CA CYS A 53 -10.27 -2.57 1.92
C CYS A 53 -11.27 -2.69 0.75
N LEU A 54 -11.52 -3.90 0.26
CA LEU A 54 -12.51 -4.13 -0.81
C LEU A 54 -13.95 -3.89 -0.33
N GLY A 55 -14.29 -4.28 0.90
CA GLY A 55 -15.58 -3.99 1.54
C GLY A 55 -15.78 -2.49 1.75
N LEU A 56 -14.75 -1.77 2.21
CA LEU A 56 -14.75 -0.31 2.32
C LEU A 56 -14.91 0.36 0.95
N THR A 57 -14.32 -0.20 -0.11
CA THR A 57 -14.54 0.30 -1.48
C THR A 57 -16.03 0.23 -1.84
N ALA A 58 -16.70 -0.89 -1.56
CA ALA A 58 -18.12 -1.05 -1.82
C ALA A 58 -18.98 -0.11 -0.96
N LEU A 59 -18.60 0.11 0.30
CA LEU A 59 -19.26 1.05 1.19
C LEU A 59 -19.14 2.49 0.70
N VAL A 60 -17.94 2.92 0.29
CA VAL A 60 -17.70 4.26 -0.27
C VAL A 60 -18.50 4.44 -1.54
N TRP A 61 -18.50 3.46 -2.44
CA TRP A 61 -19.33 3.49 -3.65
C TRP A 61 -20.80 3.65 -3.31
N TRP A 62 -21.34 2.81 -2.43
CA TRP A 62 -22.75 2.88 -2.04
C TRP A 62 -23.08 4.24 -1.40
N ALA A 63 -22.29 4.72 -0.46
CA ALA A 63 -22.52 5.98 0.21
C ALA A 63 -22.45 7.18 -0.76
N ALA A 64 -21.43 7.23 -1.62
CA ALA A 64 -21.21 8.35 -2.54
C ALA A 64 -22.18 8.33 -3.74
N VAL A 65 -22.55 7.15 -4.23
CA VAL A 65 -23.31 6.99 -5.48
C VAL A 65 -24.81 6.77 -5.25
N TRP A 66 -25.21 6.09 -4.17
CA TRP A 66 -26.61 5.74 -3.94
C TRP A 66 -27.32 6.61 -2.90
N THR A 67 -26.67 7.66 -2.41
CA THR A 67 -27.28 8.61 -1.47
C THR A 67 -27.25 10.03 -2.01
N VAL A 68 -28.29 10.80 -1.73
CA VAL A 68 -28.36 12.22 -2.08
C VAL A 68 -27.24 13.02 -1.40
N PRO A 69 -26.98 12.88 -0.07
CA PRO A 69 -25.90 13.62 0.58
C PRO A 69 -24.51 13.26 0.02
N GLY A 70 -24.28 12.00 -0.35
CA GLY A 70 -23.03 11.55 -0.96
C GLY A 70 -22.79 12.18 -2.34
N GLN A 71 -23.81 12.19 -3.21
CA GLN A 71 -23.68 12.84 -4.51
C GLN A 71 -23.51 14.36 -4.38
N THR A 72 -24.21 15.00 -3.43
CA THR A 72 -24.05 16.43 -3.17
C THR A 72 -22.65 16.74 -2.64
N TYR A 73 -22.13 15.92 -1.72
CA TYR A 73 -20.77 16.07 -1.21
C TYR A 73 -19.74 16.00 -2.34
N ASP A 74 -19.81 14.98 -3.19
CA ASP A 74 -18.88 14.83 -4.31
C ASP A 74 -18.99 15.95 -5.35
N ASP A 75 -20.21 16.39 -5.69
CA ASP A 75 -20.42 17.48 -6.63
C ASP A 75 -19.89 18.80 -6.09
N MET A 76 -20.18 19.10 -4.81
CA MET A 76 -19.65 20.29 -4.13
C MET A 76 -18.13 20.23 -4.03
N ALA A 77 -17.57 19.08 -3.64
CA ALA A 77 -16.14 18.88 -3.50
C ALA A 77 -15.39 19.08 -4.81
N LEU A 78 -15.96 18.64 -5.94
CA LEU A 78 -15.34 18.75 -7.25
C LEU A 78 -15.45 20.17 -7.83
N THR A 79 -16.63 20.76 -7.76
CA THR A 79 -16.93 22.06 -8.40
C THR A 79 -16.19 23.22 -7.75
N ASN A 80 -16.05 23.17 -6.42
CA ASN A 80 -15.46 24.27 -5.66
C ASN A 80 -13.96 24.04 -5.33
N PHE A 81 -13.38 22.90 -5.74
CA PHE A 81 -11.96 22.57 -5.44
C PHE A 81 -10.98 23.58 -6.02
N ARG A 82 -11.28 24.11 -7.22
CA ARG A 82 -10.43 25.12 -7.87
C ARG A 82 -10.35 26.41 -7.07
N GLY A 83 -11.48 26.89 -6.55
CA GLY A 83 -11.52 28.10 -5.73
C GLY A 83 -10.70 28.01 -4.42
N PHE A 84 -10.45 26.79 -3.91
CA PHE A 84 -9.51 26.57 -2.82
C PHE A 84 -8.05 26.71 -3.29
N LEU A 85 -7.71 26.12 -4.44
CA LEU A 85 -6.34 26.15 -4.98
C LEU A 85 -5.94 27.51 -5.56
N ASP A 86 -6.89 28.31 -6.05
CA ASP A 86 -6.66 29.67 -6.55
C ASP A 86 -6.02 30.58 -5.47
N GLN A 87 -6.22 30.25 -4.18
CA GLN A 87 -5.60 30.94 -3.05
C GLN A 87 -4.11 30.57 -2.85
N THR A 88 -3.63 29.54 -3.56
CA THR A 88 -2.31 28.93 -3.43
C THR A 88 -1.70 28.62 -4.81
N PRO A 89 -1.26 29.64 -5.57
CA PRO A 89 -0.89 29.50 -6.99
C PRO A 89 0.28 28.52 -7.23
N LEU A 90 1.21 28.40 -6.27
CA LEU A 90 2.30 27.43 -6.35
C LEU A 90 1.80 25.98 -6.26
N LEU A 91 0.83 25.71 -5.38
CA LEU A 91 0.24 24.40 -5.23
C LEU A 91 -0.62 24.04 -6.44
N GLU A 92 -1.37 25.02 -6.96
CA GLU A 92 -2.14 24.88 -8.19
C GLU A 92 -1.24 24.50 -9.38
N ALA A 93 -0.12 25.21 -9.56
CA ALA A 93 0.85 24.93 -10.63
C ALA A 93 1.49 23.54 -10.47
N TYR A 94 1.86 23.16 -9.25
CA TYR A 94 2.42 21.84 -8.95
C TYR A 94 1.45 20.71 -9.29
N LEU A 95 0.21 20.79 -8.81
CA LEU A 95 -0.81 19.77 -9.07
C LEU A 95 -1.23 19.77 -10.56
N GLY A 96 -1.18 20.93 -11.23
CA GLY A 96 -1.40 21.07 -12.67
C GLY A 96 -0.48 20.21 -13.53
N LEU A 97 0.74 19.90 -13.06
CA LEU A 97 1.65 18.96 -13.76
C LEU A 97 1.07 17.54 -13.82
N PHE A 98 0.42 17.10 -12.75
CA PHE A 98 -0.18 15.77 -12.64
C PHE A 98 -1.60 15.70 -13.22
N ALA A 99 -2.23 16.84 -13.50
CA ALA A 99 -3.50 16.90 -14.21
C ALA A 99 -3.36 16.49 -15.69
N MET A 100 -2.15 16.56 -16.23
CA MET A 100 -1.81 16.08 -17.56
C MET A 100 -1.73 14.54 -17.59
N PRO A 101 -2.62 13.83 -18.32
CA PRO A 101 -2.72 12.36 -18.24
C PRO A 101 -1.41 11.63 -18.54
N TYR A 102 -0.64 12.14 -19.51
CA TYR A 102 0.61 11.55 -19.96
C TYR A 102 1.74 11.63 -18.92
N VAL A 103 1.77 12.67 -18.08
CA VAL A 103 2.82 12.82 -17.05
C VAL A 103 2.72 11.70 -16.04
N THR A 104 1.53 11.48 -15.49
CA THR A 104 1.27 10.40 -14.53
C THR A 104 1.58 9.04 -15.14
N VAL A 105 1.17 8.79 -16.39
CA VAL A 105 1.44 7.52 -17.08
C VAL A 105 2.95 7.30 -17.28
N VAL A 106 3.70 8.32 -17.71
CA VAL A 106 5.17 8.21 -17.89
C VAL A 106 5.87 7.90 -16.57
N ILE A 107 5.51 8.59 -15.48
CA ILE A 107 6.08 8.32 -14.16
C ILE A 107 5.76 6.87 -13.74
N CYS A 108 4.52 6.42 -13.95
CA CYS A 108 4.13 5.05 -13.63
C CYS A 108 4.93 4.01 -14.45
N LEU A 109 5.17 4.27 -15.74
CA LEU A 109 5.99 3.40 -16.58
C LEU A 109 7.43 3.31 -16.05
N VAL A 110 8.03 4.44 -15.67
CA VAL A 110 9.38 4.48 -15.09
C VAL A 110 9.43 3.68 -13.79
N LEU A 111 8.50 3.91 -12.86
CA LEU A 111 8.43 3.15 -11.60
C LEU A 111 8.22 1.65 -11.83
N GLY A 112 7.41 1.28 -12.82
CA GLY A 112 7.17 -0.11 -13.21
C GLY A 112 8.43 -0.78 -13.77
N LEU A 113 9.18 -0.08 -14.62
CA LEU A 113 10.47 -0.55 -15.14
C LEU A 113 11.51 -0.70 -14.03
N VAL A 114 11.55 0.24 -13.08
CA VAL A 114 12.42 0.13 -11.89
C VAL A 114 12.03 -1.10 -11.07
N ALA A 115 10.73 -1.32 -10.83
CA ALA A 115 10.27 -2.49 -10.11
C ALA A 115 10.68 -3.80 -10.81
N LEU A 116 10.50 -3.87 -12.13
CA LEU A 116 10.91 -5.01 -12.95
C LEU A 116 12.43 -5.25 -12.86
N ALA A 117 13.24 -4.21 -13.07
CA ALA A 117 14.69 -4.29 -12.99
C ALA A 117 15.15 -4.79 -11.61
N VAL A 118 14.57 -4.27 -10.53
CA VAL A 118 14.88 -4.70 -9.16
C VAL A 118 14.55 -6.17 -8.95
N VAL A 119 13.41 -6.68 -9.43
CA VAL A 119 13.06 -8.10 -9.29
C VAL A 119 14.03 -9.00 -10.05
N LEU A 120 14.39 -8.61 -11.27
CA LEU A 120 15.28 -9.38 -12.15
C LEU A 120 16.70 -9.44 -11.60
N VAL A 121 17.27 -8.30 -11.20
CA VAL A 121 18.61 -8.23 -10.58
C VAL A 121 18.68 -9.07 -9.32
N ARG A 122 17.60 -9.08 -8.52
CA ARG A 122 17.52 -9.87 -7.29
C ARG A 122 17.11 -11.33 -7.50
N ARG A 123 16.90 -11.73 -8.76
CA ARG A 123 16.51 -13.10 -9.17
C ARG A 123 15.30 -13.66 -8.40
N ARG A 124 14.33 -12.80 -8.08
CA ARG A 124 13.14 -13.16 -7.28
C ARG A 124 11.98 -13.63 -8.16
N TRP A 125 12.14 -14.75 -8.85
CA TRP A 125 11.17 -15.24 -9.86
C TRP A 125 9.75 -15.45 -9.35
N TRP A 126 9.58 -15.98 -8.12
CA TRP A 126 8.24 -16.09 -7.51
C TRP A 126 7.57 -14.71 -7.34
N LEU A 127 8.35 -13.71 -6.91
CA LEU A 127 7.84 -12.36 -6.72
C LEU A 127 7.50 -11.70 -8.05
N LEU A 128 8.25 -11.99 -9.12
CA LEU A 128 7.92 -11.54 -10.47
C LEU A 128 6.54 -12.01 -10.89
N GLY A 129 6.27 -13.31 -10.78
CA GLY A 129 4.96 -13.89 -11.09
C GLY A 129 3.84 -13.31 -10.23
N GLN A 130 4.08 -13.15 -8.92
CA GLN A 130 3.12 -12.56 -7.98
C GLN A 130 2.76 -11.12 -8.36
N ILE A 131 3.75 -10.28 -8.70
CA ILE A 131 3.53 -8.89 -9.11
C ILE A 131 2.88 -8.80 -10.49
N ALA A 132 3.22 -9.68 -11.42
CA ALA A 132 2.59 -9.74 -12.74
C ALA A 132 1.09 -10.10 -12.64
N VAL A 133 0.75 -11.11 -11.82
CA VAL A 133 -0.64 -11.47 -11.54
C VAL A 133 -1.37 -10.33 -10.84
N TYR A 134 -0.75 -9.72 -9.83
CA TYR A 134 -1.32 -8.55 -9.16
C TYR A 134 -1.64 -7.41 -10.14
N ALA A 135 -0.69 -7.04 -11.00
CA ALA A 135 -0.88 -5.98 -12.00
C ALA A 135 -2.03 -6.31 -12.97
N LEU A 136 -2.12 -7.56 -13.43
CA LEU A 136 -3.20 -8.03 -14.30
C LEU A 136 -4.57 -7.96 -13.60
N VAL A 137 -4.66 -8.42 -12.35
CA VAL A 137 -5.91 -8.40 -11.58
C VAL A 137 -6.35 -6.97 -11.29
N VAL A 138 -5.43 -6.07 -10.92
CA VAL A 138 -5.74 -4.66 -10.70
C VAL A 138 -6.22 -3.98 -11.98
N TYR A 139 -5.55 -4.21 -13.11
CA TYR A 139 -5.98 -3.69 -14.41
C TYR A 139 -7.37 -4.20 -14.79
N GLY A 140 -7.60 -5.51 -14.63
CA GLY A 140 -8.90 -6.15 -14.86
C GLY A 140 -9.98 -5.53 -13.97
N ALA A 141 -9.72 -5.37 -12.67
CA ALA A 141 -10.64 -4.75 -11.73
C ALA A 141 -11.01 -3.31 -12.16
N ALA A 142 -10.03 -2.48 -12.52
CA ALA A 142 -10.28 -1.11 -12.98
C ALA A 142 -11.20 -1.07 -14.23
N ARG A 143 -10.99 -1.98 -15.19
CA ARG A 143 -11.76 -2.04 -16.44
C ARG A 143 -13.16 -2.60 -16.23
N ILE A 144 -13.28 -3.66 -15.44
CA ILE A 144 -14.55 -4.35 -15.18
C ILE A 144 -15.44 -3.46 -14.30
N LEU A 145 -14.94 -2.97 -13.15
CA LEU A 145 -15.75 -2.15 -12.24
C LEU A 145 -16.29 -0.91 -12.94
N LYS A 146 -15.47 -0.22 -13.76
CA LYS A 146 -15.93 0.96 -14.48
C LYS A 146 -17.10 0.67 -15.43
N ARG A 147 -17.19 -0.54 -15.98
CA ARG A 147 -18.28 -0.96 -16.87
C ARG A 147 -19.54 -1.39 -16.11
N PHE A 148 -19.39 -1.93 -14.90
CA PHE A 148 -20.48 -2.55 -14.15
C PHE A 148 -21.00 -1.74 -12.96
N LEU A 149 -20.30 -0.69 -12.53
CA LEU A 149 -20.79 0.18 -11.46
C LEU A 149 -21.77 1.21 -12.05
N PRO A 150 -23.09 1.06 -11.87
CA PRO A 150 -24.03 2.08 -12.29
C PRO A 150 -23.86 3.33 -11.42
N ARG A 151 -24.16 4.49 -12.02
CA ARG A 151 -24.30 5.76 -11.30
C ARG A 151 -25.69 6.33 -11.59
N PRO A 152 -26.71 6.05 -10.75
CA PRO A 152 -27.99 6.72 -10.87
C PRO A 152 -27.82 8.22 -10.63
N VAL A 153 -28.59 9.05 -11.32
CA VAL A 153 -28.57 10.51 -11.13
C VAL A 153 -29.60 10.83 -10.05
N LEU A 154 -29.14 11.21 -8.86
CA LEU A 154 -30.01 11.54 -7.72
C LEU A 154 -30.15 13.05 -7.49
N ILE A 155 -29.21 13.83 -8.02
CA ILE A 155 -29.16 15.29 -7.87
C ILE A 155 -28.97 15.97 -9.23
N HIS A 156 -29.27 17.27 -9.28
CA HIS A 156 -28.86 18.14 -10.37
C HIS A 156 -27.38 18.49 -10.21
N SER A 157 -26.51 17.61 -10.71
CA SER A 157 -25.06 17.74 -10.64
C SER A 157 -24.59 18.87 -11.56
N GLN A 158 -23.76 19.79 -11.04
CA GLN A 158 -23.05 20.75 -11.89
C GLN A 158 -21.85 20.10 -12.59
N ALA A 159 -21.28 19.06 -11.97
CA ALA A 159 -20.30 18.19 -12.59
C ALA A 159 -20.93 17.21 -13.60
N SER A 160 -20.11 16.63 -14.48
CA SER A 160 -20.53 15.62 -15.45
C SER A 160 -21.30 14.47 -14.79
N THR A 161 -22.50 14.15 -15.27
CA THR A 161 -23.32 13.06 -14.73
C THR A 161 -22.79 11.67 -15.07
N ALA A 162 -21.81 11.57 -15.98
CA ALA A 162 -21.21 10.33 -16.43
C ALA A 162 -20.54 9.54 -15.28
N ASN A 163 -20.50 8.21 -15.42
CA ASN A 163 -19.81 7.35 -14.48
C ASN A 163 -18.29 7.51 -14.60
N SER A 164 -17.68 8.04 -13.54
CA SER A 164 -16.24 8.25 -13.42
C SER A 164 -15.55 7.22 -12.50
N ALA A 165 -16.32 6.40 -11.78
CA ALA A 165 -15.80 5.47 -10.78
C ALA A 165 -15.40 4.10 -11.39
N PRO A 166 -14.30 3.47 -10.92
CA PRO A 166 -13.21 4.04 -10.13
C PRO A 166 -12.18 4.79 -11.00
N SER A 167 -11.34 5.63 -10.39
CA SER A 167 -10.25 6.35 -11.08
C SER A 167 -9.14 5.40 -11.56
N GLY A 168 -8.99 5.28 -12.88
CA GLY A 168 -7.95 4.43 -13.48
C GLY A 168 -6.52 4.95 -13.25
N HIS A 169 -6.33 6.28 -13.27
CA HIS A 169 -5.02 6.89 -13.01
C HIS A 169 -4.59 6.69 -11.56
N THR A 170 -5.50 6.83 -10.60
CA THR A 170 -5.23 6.57 -9.18
C THR A 170 -4.89 5.10 -8.94
N ILE A 171 -5.67 4.18 -9.54
CA ILE A 171 -5.40 2.75 -9.45
C ILE A 171 -4.01 2.43 -10.01
N LEU A 172 -3.67 2.96 -11.19
CA LEU A 172 -2.36 2.74 -11.82
C LEU A 172 -1.20 3.25 -10.96
N ALA A 173 -1.30 4.50 -10.49
CA ALA A 173 -0.28 5.16 -9.68
C ALA A 173 0.00 4.40 -8.39
N LEU A 174 -1.05 4.07 -7.63
CA LEU A 174 -0.88 3.36 -6.38
C LEU A 174 -0.44 1.92 -6.61
N ALA A 175 -0.94 1.25 -7.66
CA ALA A 175 -0.55 -0.12 -7.96
C ALA A 175 0.95 -0.25 -8.26
N VAL A 176 1.54 0.70 -8.99
CA VAL A 176 2.97 0.66 -9.29
C VAL A 176 3.83 0.98 -8.06
N VAL A 177 3.39 1.91 -7.20
CA VAL A 177 4.04 2.18 -5.92
C VAL A 177 4.03 0.95 -5.02
N LEU A 178 2.88 0.27 -4.90
CA LEU A 178 2.74 -0.96 -4.11
C LEU A 178 3.58 -2.10 -4.68
N ALA A 179 3.64 -2.24 -6.01
CA ALA A 179 4.50 -3.21 -6.66
C ALA A 179 5.97 -2.92 -6.37
N LEU A 180 6.40 -1.67 -6.51
CA LEU A 180 7.76 -1.23 -6.18
C LEU A 180 8.09 -1.52 -4.70
N LEU A 181 7.20 -1.15 -3.78
CA LEU A 181 7.31 -1.39 -2.34
C LEU A 181 7.52 -2.87 -2.02
N CYS A 182 6.84 -3.76 -2.75
CA CYS A 182 7.01 -5.20 -2.58
C CYS A 182 8.40 -5.67 -3.04
N VAL A 183 8.90 -5.18 -4.17
CA VAL A 183 10.09 -5.74 -4.81
C VAL A 183 11.41 -5.18 -4.30
N VAL A 184 11.38 -3.94 -3.78
CA VAL A 184 12.59 -3.30 -3.27
C VAL A 184 13.20 -4.04 -2.08
N PRO A 185 14.53 -3.97 -1.92
CA PRO A 185 15.18 -4.46 -0.70
C PRO A 185 14.66 -3.71 0.52
N ARG A 186 14.74 -4.37 1.66
CA ARG A 186 14.18 -3.91 2.94
C ARG A 186 14.50 -2.45 3.26
N VAL A 187 15.75 -2.03 3.03
CA VAL A 187 16.26 -0.68 3.31
C VAL A 187 15.45 0.41 2.58
N TRP A 188 14.92 0.08 1.40
CA TRP A 188 14.19 1.01 0.54
C TRP A 188 12.68 0.98 0.72
N ARG A 189 12.12 0.05 1.52
CA ARG A 189 10.66 -0.06 1.69
C ARG A 189 10.06 1.21 2.33
N ALA A 190 10.66 1.71 3.40
CA ALA A 190 10.16 2.91 4.09
C ALA A 190 10.26 4.18 3.21
N PRO A 191 11.40 4.48 2.54
CA PRO A 191 11.47 5.58 1.58
C PRO A 191 10.44 5.48 0.45
N VAL A 192 10.26 4.29 -0.14
CA VAL A 192 9.26 4.08 -1.21
C VAL A 192 7.85 4.35 -0.72
N ALA A 193 7.50 3.95 0.50
CA ALA A 193 6.18 4.25 1.08
C ALA A 193 5.95 5.77 1.26
N LEU A 194 6.97 6.51 1.71
CA LEU A 194 6.88 7.97 1.92
C LEU A 194 6.81 8.75 0.60
N VAL A 195 7.68 8.41 -0.36
CA VAL A 195 7.68 9.06 -1.68
C VAL A 195 6.41 8.67 -2.46
N GLY A 196 6.01 7.41 -2.37
CA GLY A 196 4.75 6.91 -2.93
C GLY A 196 3.55 7.65 -2.37
N PHE A 197 3.49 7.87 -1.05
CA PHE A 197 2.46 8.68 -0.41
C PHE A 197 2.35 10.08 -1.04
N ALA A 198 3.47 10.80 -1.17
CA ALA A 198 3.47 12.14 -1.75
C ALA A 198 3.02 12.13 -3.23
N PHE A 199 3.52 11.16 -4.00
CA PHE A 199 3.16 11.00 -5.42
C PHE A 199 1.67 10.67 -5.60
N ASP A 200 1.15 9.64 -4.92
CA ASP A 200 -0.23 9.18 -5.06
C ASP A 200 -1.23 10.21 -4.53
N LEU A 201 -0.89 10.95 -3.47
CA LEU A 201 -1.71 12.07 -2.99
C LEU A 201 -1.77 13.20 -4.03
N SER A 202 -0.64 13.51 -4.67
CA SER A 202 -0.57 14.54 -5.71
C SER A 202 -1.40 14.15 -6.94
N VAL A 203 -1.33 12.89 -7.37
CA VAL A 203 -2.17 12.34 -8.44
C VAL A 203 -3.64 12.38 -8.05
N GLY A 204 -4.00 12.01 -6.81
CA GLY A 204 -5.38 12.08 -6.33
C GLY A 204 -5.94 13.51 -6.37
N CYS A 205 -5.21 14.47 -5.79
CA CYS A 205 -5.60 15.86 -5.75
C CYS A 205 -5.66 16.51 -7.14
N SER A 206 -4.75 16.18 -8.06
CA SER A 206 -4.74 16.75 -9.42
C SER A 206 -5.95 16.32 -10.24
N LEU A 207 -6.44 15.09 -10.05
CA LEU A 207 -7.62 14.59 -10.75
C LEU A 207 -8.90 15.29 -10.30
N VAL A 208 -8.98 15.63 -9.00
CA VAL A 208 -10.07 16.43 -8.44
C VAL A 208 -9.96 17.88 -8.93
N GLN A 209 -8.78 18.51 -8.86
CA GLN A 209 -8.55 19.86 -9.40
C GLN A 209 -8.90 19.97 -10.88
N GLY A 210 -8.50 18.97 -11.68
CA GLY A 210 -8.78 18.92 -13.10
C GLY A 210 -10.27 18.77 -13.42
N GLY A 211 -11.12 18.43 -12.44
CA GLY A 211 -12.54 18.18 -12.63
C GLY A 211 -12.85 16.81 -13.25
N TRP A 212 -11.88 15.90 -13.27
CA TRP A 212 -11.99 14.61 -13.95
C TRP A 212 -12.64 13.54 -13.08
N HIS A 213 -12.34 13.54 -11.78
CA HIS A 213 -12.77 12.52 -10.83
C HIS A 213 -13.25 13.15 -9.53
N ARG A 214 -14.31 12.57 -8.98
CA ARG A 214 -14.82 12.91 -7.65
C ARG A 214 -13.85 12.39 -6.57
N PRO A 215 -13.81 12.99 -5.38
CA PRO A 215 -13.00 12.47 -4.29
C PRO A 215 -13.30 11.00 -3.95
N SER A 216 -14.58 10.59 -4.00
CA SER A 216 -14.96 9.18 -3.79
C SER A 216 -14.34 8.23 -4.84
N ASP A 217 -14.27 8.63 -6.12
CA ASP A 217 -13.64 7.84 -7.19
C ASP A 217 -12.14 7.61 -6.92
N VAL A 218 -11.48 8.63 -6.37
CA VAL A 218 -10.06 8.59 -6.00
C VAL A 218 -9.87 7.68 -4.78
N VAL A 219 -10.71 7.82 -3.74
CA VAL A 219 -10.68 6.96 -2.55
C VAL A 219 -10.89 5.49 -2.91
N MET A 220 -11.88 5.18 -3.75
CA MET A 220 -12.08 3.83 -4.29
C MET A 220 -10.85 3.36 -5.07
N GLY A 221 -10.28 4.25 -5.89
CA GLY A 221 -9.06 3.99 -6.64
C GLY A 221 -7.82 3.72 -5.77
N MET A 222 -7.82 4.17 -4.51
CA MET A 222 -6.78 3.84 -3.54
C MET A 222 -7.03 2.49 -2.85
N LEU A 223 -8.27 2.22 -2.44
CA LEU A 223 -8.62 1.02 -1.66
C LEU A 223 -8.53 -0.28 -2.47
N ILE A 224 -8.89 -0.25 -3.76
CA ILE A 224 -8.86 -1.43 -4.64
C ILE A 224 -7.44 -2.03 -4.78
N PRO A 225 -6.42 -1.28 -5.26
CA PRO A 225 -5.08 -1.83 -5.44
C PRO A 225 -4.45 -2.23 -4.11
N VAL A 226 -4.71 -1.49 -3.01
CA VAL A 226 -4.26 -1.89 -1.66
C VAL A 226 -4.87 -3.23 -1.27
N GLY A 227 -6.19 -3.39 -1.38
CA GLY A 227 -6.88 -4.62 -0.99
C GLY A 227 -6.35 -5.84 -1.74
N LEU A 228 -6.16 -5.69 -3.06
CA LEU A 228 -5.58 -6.72 -3.92
C LEU A 228 -4.10 -6.98 -3.60
N CYS A 229 -3.32 -5.95 -3.24
CA CYS A 229 -1.92 -6.10 -2.85
C CYS A 229 -1.80 -6.90 -1.54
N LEU A 230 -2.64 -6.58 -0.55
CA LEU A 230 -2.69 -7.30 0.72
C LEU A 230 -3.06 -8.78 0.52
N ILE A 231 -4.07 -9.07 -0.31
CA ILE A 231 -4.40 -10.45 -0.68
C ILE A 231 -3.22 -11.13 -1.40
N ALA A 232 -2.55 -10.43 -2.31
CA ALA A 232 -1.36 -10.95 -2.97
C ALA A 232 -0.25 -11.24 -1.96
N LEU A 233 -0.04 -10.41 -0.92
CA LEU A 233 0.97 -10.65 0.11
C LEU A 233 0.73 -11.94 0.89
N ALA A 234 -0.51 -12.38 1.05
CA ALA A 234 -0.84 -13.64 1.69
C ALA A 234 -0.20 -14.83 0.95
N VAL A 235 -0.11 -14.80 -0.38
CA VAL A 235 0.50 -15.89 -1.16
C VAL A 235 2.02 -15.77 -1.36
N THR A 236 2.68 -14.87 -0.62
CA THR A 236 4.15 -14.70 -0.68
C THR A 236 4.84 -15.96 -0.14
N ARG A 237 5.75 -16.55 -0.92
CA ARG A 237 6.53 -17.74 -0.52
C ARG A 237 7.88 -17.80 -1.23
N GLY A 238 8.77 -18.69 -0.80
CA GLY A 238 10.05 -18.96 -1.46
C GLY A 238 10.87 -17.69 -1.74
N THR A 239 11.25 -17.48 -3.01
CA THR A 239 12.03 -16.31 -3.45
C THR A 239 11.29 -14.97 -3.31
N GLY A 240 10.00 -14.98 -2.94
CA GLY A 240 9.25 -13.77 -2.58
C GLY A 240 9.62 -13.21 -1.21
N MET A 241 10.21 -14.03 -0.34
CA MET A 241 10.66 -13.66 1.00
C MET A 241 12.12 -13.21 1.01
N ASP A 242 12.53 -12.60 2.11
CA ASP A 242 13.92 -12.26 2.37
C ASP A 242 14.73 -13.51 2.75
N VAL A 243 16.00 -13.54 2.33
CA VAL A 243 16.86 -14.72 2.43
C VAL A 243 17.02 -15.11 3.90
N PRO A 244 16.80 -16.39 4.29
CA PRO A 244 17.08 -16.87 5.64
C PRO A 244 18.50 -16.48 6.08
N GLY A 245 18.67 -15.97 7.30
CA GLY A 245 19.95 -15.41 7.79
C GLY A 245 20.10 -13.90 7.64
N THR A 246 19.48 -13.28 6.63
CA THR A 246 19.46 -11.80 6.46
C THR A 246 18.22 -11.14 7.07
N ARG A 247 17.34 -11.93 7.69
CA ARG A 247 16.06 -11.50 8.26
C ARG A 247 16.27 -10.84 9.62
N MET A 248 16.03 -9.54 9.71
CA MET A 248 16.16 -8.77 10.96
C MET A 248 14.86 -8.05 11.36
N SER A 249 14.88 -7.27 12.44
CA SER A 249 13.93 -6.16 12.63
C SER A 249 14.47 -4.88 11.96
N SER A 250 13.60 -3.90 11.66
CA SER A 250 13.99 -2.64 11.03
C SER A 250 13.22 -1.52 11.69
N ALA A 251 13.97 -0.72 12.44
CA ALA A 251 13.45 0.44 13.14
C ALA A 251 12.79 1.43 12.16
N SER A 252 13.40 1.68 10.99
CA SER A 252 12.81 2.57 9.98
C SER A 252 11.43 2.12 9.52
N ILE A 253 11.24 0.84 9.23
CA ILE A 253 9.94 0.30 8.84
C ILE A 253 8.94 0.38 10.00
N GLN A 254 9.36 0.03 11.23
CA GLN A 254 8.48 0.10 12.40
C GLN A 254 8.02 1.53 12.68
N ILE A 255 8.95 2.50 12.68
CA ILE A 255 8.67 3.91 12.93
C ILE A 255 7.75 4.45 11.83
N VAL A 256 8.14 4.31 10.56
CA VAL A 256 7.36 4.86 9.44
C VAL A 256 5.98 4.21 9.35
N ALA A 257 5.88 2.88 9.45
CA ALA A 257 4.57 2.23 9.41
C ALA A 257 3.67 2.66 10.58
N THR A 258 4.23 2.77 11.79
CA THR A 258 3.44 3.22 12.96
C THR A 258 2.98 4.66 12.81
N LEU A 259 3.85 5.56 12.37
CA LEU A 259 3.49 6.96 12.12
C LEU A 259 2.39 7.08 11.06
N MET A 260 2.52 6.35 9.95
CA MET A 260 1.53 6.36 8.88
C MET A 260 0.18 5.78 9.33
N LEU A 261 0.21 4.69 10.10
CA LEU A 261 -1.00 4.08 10.67
C LEU A 261 -1.72 5.03 11.65
N VAL A 262 -0.98 5.64 12.58
CA VAL A 262 -1.54 6.55 13.59
C VAL A 262 -2.05 7.84 12.94
N ALA A 263 -1.24 8.47 12.09
CA ALA A 263 -1.64 9.69 11.39
C ALA A 263 -2.83 9.44 10.46
N GLY A 264 -2.83 8.33 9.72
CA GLY A 264 -3.93 7.94 8.85
C GLY A 264 -5.22 7.64 9.63
N PHE A 265 -5.12 6.96 10.77
CA PHE A 265 -6.29 6.69 11.60
C PHE A 265 -6.89 7.97 12.19
N LEU A 266 -6.06 8.83 12.82
CA LEU A 266 -6.53 10.08 13.42
C LEU A 266 -7.07 11.05 12.37
N GLY A 267 -6.40 11.17 11.23
CA GLY A 267 -6.86 12.01 10.13
C GLY A 267 -8.19 11.51 9.52
N MET A 268 -8.38 10.19 9.43
CA MET A 268 -9.64 9.60 8.97
C MET A 268 -10.79 9.92 9.95
N LEU A 269 -10.56 9.79 11.27
CA LEU A 269 -11.54 10.18 12.28
C LEU A 269 -11.89 11.67 12.18
N TYR A 270 -10.89 12.53 11.99
CA TYR A 270 -11.11 13.97 11.84
C TYR A 270 -11.88 14.29 10.56
N ALA A 271 -11.56 13.65 9.43
CA ALA A 271 -12.30 13.83 8.18
C ALA A 271 -13.77 13.39 8.33
N CYS A 272 -14.03 12.23 8.96
CA CYS A 272 -15.39 11.78 9.28
C CYS A 272 -16.13 12.78 10.17
N TYR A 273 -15.46 13.34 11.19
CA TYR A 273 -16.03 14.37 12.04
C TYR A 273 -16.43 15.61 11.23
N VAL A 274 -15.56 16.11 10.36
CA VAL A 274 -15.87 17.28 9.52
C VAL A 274 -17.02 16.99 8.55
N ILE A 275 -17.05 15.80 7.93
CA ILE A 275 -18.16 15.36 7.06
C ILE A 275 -19.48 15.34 7.84
N TRP A 276 -19.45 14.83 9.07
CA TRP A 276 -20.62 14.82 9.94
C TRP A 276 -21.11 16.24 10.28
N GLN A 277 -20.21 17.17 10.57
CA GLN A 277 -20.54 18.57 10.86
C GLN A 277 -21.17 19.30 9.66
N VAL A 278 -20.72 19.01 8.43
CA VAL A 278 -21.30 19.65 7.22
C VAL A 278 -22.56 18.97 6.72
N SER A 279 -22.86 17.75 7.19
CA SER A 279 -23.97 16.93 6.69
C SER A 279 -25.34 17.63 6.65
N PRO A 280 -25.76 18.44 7.66
CA PRO A 280 -27.05 19.12 7.60
C PRO A 280 -27.11 20.17 6.48
N GLY A 281 -25.97 20.76 6.11
CA GLY A 281 -25.89 21.73 5.02
C GLY A 281 -25.82 21.09 3.63
N LEU A 282 -25.45 19.80 3.53
CA LEU A 282 -25.40 19.08 2.25
C LEU A 282 -26.81 18.82 1.69
N GLU A 283 -27.80 18.57 2.54
CA GLU A 283 -29.18 18.30 2.09
C GLU A 283 -29.83 19.52 1.42
N ILE A 284 -29.47 20.72 1.86
CA ILE A 284 -29.98 21.99 1.35
C ILE A 284 -29.01 22.70 0.40
N GLY A 285 -27.85 22.09 0.08
CA GLY A 285 -26.84 22.67 -0.82
C GLY A 285 -26.23 23.99 -0.31
N ALA A 286 -26.06 24.13 1.01
CA ALA A 286 -25.66 25.40 1.61
C ALA A 286 -24.19 25.74 1.34
N ARG A 287 -23.93 26.95 0.82
CA ARG A 287 -22.59 27.42 0.42
C ARG A 287 -21.54 27.38 1.54
N TRP A 288 -21.95 27.54 2.80
CA TRP A 288 -21.04 27.52 3.96
C TRP A 288 -20.34 26.16 4.14
N THR A 289 -20.90 25.07 3.60
CA THR A 289 -20.30 23.73 3.68
C THR A 289 -19.12 23.53 2.75
N ALA A 290 -18.97 24.34 1.69
CA ALA A 290 -17.98 24.14 0.63
C ALA A 290 -16.55 23.99 1.19
N TYR A 291 -16.12 24.90 2.07
CA TYR A 291 -14.78 24.84 2.66
C TYR A 291 -14.56 23.53 3.45
N GLY A 292 -15.52 23.15 4.30
CA GLY A 292 -15.44 21.91 5.09
C GLY A 292 -15.41 20.66 4.21
N VAL A 293 -16.16 20.66 3.10
CA VAL A 293 -16.19 19.57 2.12
C VAL A 293 -14.83 19.36 1.45
N HIS A 294 -14.16 20.41 0.97
CA HIS A 294 -12.83 20.25 0.34
C HIS A 294 -11.76 19.81 1.33
N CYS A 295 -11.70 20.46 2.50
CA CYS A 295 -10.71 20.12 3.52
C CYS A 295 -10.90 18.66 3.96
N SER A 296 -12.14 18.24 4.23
CA SER A 296 -12.41 16.84 4.60
C SER A 296 -12.09 15.87 3.48
N ALA A 297 -12.33 16.21 2.21
CA ALA A 297 -11.98 15.36 1.07
C ALA A 297 -10.46 15.14 0.96
N VAL A 298 -9.66 16.21 1.04
CA VAL A 298 -8.19 16.12 0.99
C VAL A 298 -7.65 15.36 2.19
N ILE A 299 -8.16 15.67 3.39
CA ILE A 299 -7.75 14.98 4.62
C ILE A 299 -8.12 13.50 4.53
N MET A 300 -9.31 13.14 4.03
CA MET A 300 -9.73 11.76 3.86
C MET A 300 -8.81 10.99 2.89
N MET A 301 -8.51 11.57 1.72
CA MET A 301 -7.60 10.98 0.74
C MET A 301 -6.19 10.76 1.32
N ALA A 302 -5.62 11.79 1.95
CA ALA A 302 -4.31 11.68 2.60
C ALA A 302 -4.33 10.66 3.74
N SER A 303 -5.37 10.65 4.57
CA SER A 303 -5.47 9.75 5.72
C SER A 303 -5.59 8.29 5.33
N LEU A 304 -6.44 7.98 4.35
CA LEU A 304 -6.60 6.63 3.83
C LEU A 304 -5.34 6.14 3.13
N LEU A 305 -4.70 6.98 2.32
CA LEU A 305 -3.45 6.62 1.65
C LEU A 305 -2.33 6.36 2.67
N SER A 306 -2.20 7.21 3.69
CA SER A 306 -1.23 7.01 4.78
C SER A 306 -1.49 5.70 5.52
N LEU A 307 -2.74 5.49 5.97
CA LEU A 307 -3.15 4.29 6.71
C LEU A 307 -2.86 3.01 5.90
N THR A 308 -3.24 3.00 4.63
CA THR A 308 -3.12 1.82 3.76
C THR A 308 -1.68 1.53 3.35
N LEU A 309 -0.87 2.53 3.00
CA LEU A 309 0.55 2.35 2.74
C LEU A 309 1.31 1.90 3.99
N GLY A 310 0.99 2.46 5.16
CA GLY A 310 1.54 2.02 6.45
C GLY A 310 1.21 0.56 6.75
N LEU A 311 -0.03 0.14 6.47
CA LEU A 311 -0.48 -1.24 6.63
C LEU A 311 0.25 -2.20 5.67
N VAL A 312 0.35 -1.86 4.38
CA VAL A 312 1.09 -2.67 3.41
C VAL A 312 2.57 -2.73 3.78
N LEU A 313 3.18 -1.63 4.21
CA LEU A 313 4.58 -1.58 4.64
C LEU A 313 4.83 -2.54 5.82
N ALA A 314 3.98 -2.49 6.85
CA ALA A 314 4.05 -3.39 7.99
C ALA A 314 3.85 -4.86 7.60
N LEU A 315 2.82 -5.17 6.81
CA LEU A 315 2.49 -6.53 6.41
C LEU A 315 3.48 -7.12 5.42
N ARG A 316 4.05 -6.29 4.53
CA ARG A 316 5.16 -6.71 3.67
C ARG A 316 6.37 -7.10 4.49
N GLN A 317 6.65 -6.37 5.57
CA GLN A 317 7.76 -6.66 6.46
C GLN A 317 7.55 -7.97 7.24
N VAL A 318 6.34 -8.21 7.73
CA VAL A 318 6.00 -9.45 8.45
C VAL A 318 5.98 -10.67 7.53
N THR A 319 5.46 -10.53 6.30
CA THR A 319 5.38 -11.64 5.34
C THR A 319 6.71 -11.95 4.68
N ALA A 320 7.57 -10.95 4.43
CA ALA A 320 8.87 -11.16 3.79
C ALA A 320 9.95 -11.65 4.77
N SER A 321 9.89 -11.33 6.07
CA SER A 321 10.91 -11.75 7.03
C SER A 321 10.32 -12.25 8.35
N PRO A 322 9.61 -13.40 8.36
CA PRO A 322 9.22 -14.03 9.61
C PRO A 322 10.48 -14.47 10.36
N LEU A 323 10.58 -14.08 11.63
CA LEU A 323 11.69 -14.48 12.50
C LEU A 323 11.55 -15.99 12.78
N THR A 324 12.47 -16.77 12.22
CA THR A 324 12.67 -18.21 12.42
C THR A 324 13.42 -18.46 13.72
N ARG A 325 13.39 -19.70 14.22
CA ARG A 325 14.19 -20.11 15.40
C ARG A 325 15.70 -19.83 15.24
N MET A 326 16.21 -19.85 14.01
CA MET A 326 17.60 -19.54 13.66
C MET A 326 17.94 -18.03 13.72
N GLY A 327 16.94 -17.14 13.73
CA GLY A 327 17.15 -15.69 13.89
C GLY A 327 17.20 -15.23 15.36
N LEU A 328 16.94 -16.14 16.30
CA LEU A 328 17.15 -15.94 17.74
C LEU A 328 18.59 -16.34 18.08
N VAL A 329 19.56 -15.54 17.62
CA VAL A 329 20.94 -15.65 18.10
C VAL A 329 20.93 -15.18 19.55
N GLY A 330 21.01 -16.14 20.47
CA GLY A 330 20.88 -15.90 21.92
C GLY A 330 20.07 -16.93 22.69
N ARG A 331 19.93 -18.19 22.20
CA ARG A 331 19.50 -19.26 23.10
C ARG A 331 20.54 -19.36 24.23
N PRO A 332 20.13 -19.31 25.51
CA PRO A 332 21.03 -19.68 26.60
C PRO A 332 21.61 -21.06 26.31
N PRO A 333 22.89 -21.31 26.60
CA PRO A 333 23.48 -22.64 26.45
C PRO A 333 22.61 -23.66 27.19
N ALA A 334 22.38 -24.81 26.56
CA ALA A 334 21.61 -25.88 27.18
C ALA A 334 22.25 -26.22 28.54
N PRO A 335 21.44 -26.40 29.61
CA PRO A 335 22.00 -26.78 30.90
C PRO A 335 22.77 -28.10 30.74
N PRO A 336 23.93 -28.23 31.41
CA PRO A 336 24.72 -29.46 31.33
C PRO A 336 23.85 -30.64 31.75
N GLN A 337 23.90 -31.71 30.95
CA GLN A 337 23.35 -33.00 31.35
C GLN A 337 24.28 -33.54 32.44
N ASN A 338 23.73 -33.74 33.63
CA ASN A 338 24.43 -34.41 34.71
C ASN A 338 24.39 -35.92 34.39
N ASP A 339 25.51 -36.45 33.91
CA ASP A 339 25.84 -37.87 34.05
C ASP A 339 26.59 -38.09 35.37
#